data_AF-A0A562MLG9-F1
#
_entry.id   AF-A0A562MLG9-F1
#
_cell.length_a   1.000
_cell.length_b   1.000
_cell.length_c   1.000
_cell.angle_alpha   90.00
_cell.angle_beta   90.00
_cell.angle_gamma   90.00
#
_symmetry.space_group_name_H-M   'P 1'
#
loop_
_entity.id
_entity.type
_entity.pdbx_description
1 polymer ?
#
loop_
_entity_poly.entity_id
_entity_poly.type
_entity_poly.pdbx_seq_one_letter_code
_entity_poly.pdbx_strand_id
1 'polypeptide(L)' 'MTDARKVIVEKPGGPEVMSLVSENVPPPKEGEVTIRQTAIGFNFIDIYQ' A
#
# COMPACT_ATOMS: atom_id res chain seq x y z
N MET A 1 15.82 5.13 -7.05
CA MET A 1 14.82 5.49 -6.02
C MET A 1 13.47 5.49 -6.71
N THR A 2 12.60 4.54 -6.36
CA THR A 2 11.29 4.42 -7.00
C THR A 2 10.27 5.01 -6.04
N ASP A 3 9.73 6.19 -6.34
CA ASP A 3 8.64 6.75 -5.53
C ASP A 3 7.32 6.07 -5.92
N ALA A 4 6.62 5.54 -4.92
CA ALA A 4 5.33 4.88 -5.05
C ALA A 4 4.26 5.64 -4.28
N ARG A 5 3.04 5.64 -4.81
CA ARG A 5 1.86 6.13 -4.10
C ARG A 5 1.20 4.95 -3.39
N LYS A 6 0.84 5.13 -2.11
CA LYS A 6 0.13 4.13 -1.31
C LYS A 6 -0.99 4.74 -0.49
N VAL A 7 -2.03 3.96 -0.23
CA VAL A 7 -3.10 4.33 0.71
C VAL A 7 -2.71 3.83 2.09
N ILE A 8 -2.69 4.71 3.09
CA ILE A 8 -2.45 4.38 4.51
C ILE A 8 -3.76 4.53 5.28
N VAL A 9 -3.97 3.64 6.24
CA VAL A 9 -5.00 3.75 7.29
C VAL A 9 -4.26 4.02 8.61
N GLU A 10 -4.29 5.25 9.12
CA GLU A 10 -3.49 5.64 10.30
C GLU A 10 -4.07 5.16 11.63
N LYS A 11 -5.40 4.97 11.67
CA LYS A 11 -6.16 4.55 12.84
C LYS A 11 -7.43 3.81 12.40
N PRO A 12 -8.05 2.98 13.26
CA PRO A 12 -9.36 2.41 12.96
C PRO A 12 -10.41 3.51 12.73
N GLY A 13 -11.27 3.32 11.73
CA GLY A 13 -12.29 4.28 11.33
C GLY A 13 -12.92 3.91 9.99
N GLY A 14 -13.78 4.79 9.48
CA GLY A 14 -14.28 4.68 8.12
C GLY A 14 -13.27 5.20 7.10
N PRO A 15 -13.66 5.30 5.81
CA PRO A 15 -12.78 5.75 4.73
C PRO A 15 -12.14 7.14 4.95
N GLU A 16 -12.71 7.97 5.81
CA GLU A 16 -12.20 9.30 6.15
C GLU A 16 -10.82 9.30 6.81
N VAL A 17 -10.36 8.17 7.34
CA VAL A 17 -9.03 8.01 7.94
C VAL A 17 -7.98 7.53 6.94
N MET A 18 -8.37 7.32 5.67
CA MET A 18 -7.47 6.89 4.60
C MET A 18 -6.75 8.08 3.97
N SER A 19 -5.42 7.96 3.78
CA SER A 19 -4.60 8.99 3.15
C SER A 19 -3.78 8.42 1.99
N LEU A 20 -3.65 9.17 0.89
CA LEU A 20 -2.75 8.84 -0.22
C LEU A 20 -1.41 9.53 0.02
N VAL A 21 -0.34 8.75 0.17
CA VAL A 21 1.01 9.27 0.40
C VAL A 21 1.99 8.78 -0.66
N SER A 22 3.06 9.54 -0.87
CA SER A 22 4.20 9.13 -1.70
C SER A 22 5.35 8.69 -0.81
N GLU A 23 5.96 7.55 -1.10
CA GLU A 23 7.12 7.03 -0.36
C GLU A 23 8.10 6.32 -1.30
N ASN A 24 9.37 6.35 -0.91
CA ASN A 24 10.42 5.63 -1.60
C ASN A 24 10.35 4.12 -1.36
N VAL A 25 10.38 3.33 -2.44
CA VAL A 25 10.50 1.87 -2.36
C VAL A 25 11.98 1.50 -2.34
N PRO A 26 12.48 0.84 -1.28
CA PRO A 26 13.86 0.39 -1.22
C PRO A 26 14.13 -0.72 -2.26
N PRO A 27 15.40 -0.92 -2.66
CA PRO A 27 15.78 -2.06 -3.50
C PRO A 27 15.42 -3.40 -2.84
N PRO A 28 15.06 -4.43 -3.62
CA PRO A 28 14.76 -5.76 -3.08
C PRO A 28 16.04 -6.41 -2.53
N LYS A 29 15.90 -7.24 -1.50
CA LYS A 29 16.98 -8.08 -0.98
C LYS A 29 17.17 -9.33 -1.84
N GLU A 30 18.15 -10.16 -1.47
CA GLU A 30 18.34 -11.47 -2.11
C GLU A 30 17.06 -12.32 -2.00
N GLY A 31 16.58 -12.81 -3.15
CA GLY A 31 15.34 -13.59 -3.24
C GLY A 31 14.04 -12.76 -3.32
N GLU A 32 14.11 -11.43 -3.25
CA GLU A 32 12.95 -10.53 -3.39
C GLU A 32 12.87 -9.91 -4.80
N VAL A 33 11.70 -9.40 -5.18
CA VAL A 33 11.48 -8.66 -6.44
C VAL A 33 10.67 -7.40 -6.20
N THR A 34 10.93 -6.35 -6.98
CA THR A 34 10.11 -5.14 -7.00
C THR A 34 9.03 -5.25 -8.06
N ILE A 35 7.77 -4.99 -7.68
CA ILE A 35 6.61 -5.08 -8.58
C ILE A 35 5.97 -3.70 -8.74
N ARG A 36 5.67 -3.33 -9.99
CA ARG A 36 4.82 -2.18 -10.31
C ARG A 36 3.36 -2.62 -10.40
N GLN A 37 2.56 -2.21 -9.43
CA GLN A 37 1.12 -2.49 -9.41
C GLN A 37 0.42 -1.79 -10.59
N THR A 38 -0.42 -2.54 -11.32
CA THR A 38 -1.29 -2.00 -12.39
C THR A 38 -2.77 -1.97 -11.94
N ALA A 39 -3.15 -2.91 -11.07
CA ALA A 39 -4.44 -3.00 -10.42
C ALA A 39 -4.25 -3.62 -9.03
N ILE A 40 -5.16 -3.34 -8.10
CA ILE A 40 -5.21 -3.92 -6.76
C ILE A 40 -6.64 -4.40 -6.53
N GLY A 41 -6.81 -5.68 -6.18
CA GLY A 41 -8.11 -6.25 -5.85
C GLY A 41 -8.47 -5.98 -4.39
N PHE A 42 -9.74 -5.69 -4.14
CA PHE A 42 -10.30 -5.58 -2.78
C PHE A 42 -10.97 -6.89 -2.38
N ASN A 43 -10.73 -7.31 -1.14
CA ASN A 43 -11.30 -8.49 -0.52
C ASN A 43 -12.02 -8.09 0.77
N PHE A 44 -12.98 -8.91 1.21
CA PHE A 44 -13.72 -8.63 2.44
C PHE A 44 -12.81 -8.61 3.68
N ILE A 45 -11.72 -9.40 3.66
CA ILE A 45 -10.73 -9.42 4.74
C ILE A 45 -10.00 -8.08 4.93
N ASP A 46 -10.03 -7.18 3.94
CA ASP A 46 -9.38 -5.87 4.04
C ASP A 46 -10.12 -4.93 5.02
N ILE A 47 -11.38 -5.24 5.35
CA ILE A 47 -12.24 -4.41 6.23
C ILE A 47 -12.89 -5.20 7.37
N TYR A 48 -12.65 -6.51 7.43
CA TYR A 48 -13.18 -7.37 8.47
C TYR A 48 -12.42 -7.16 9.79
N GLN A 49 -13.15 -7.08 10.92
CA GLN A 49 -12.58 -6.97 12.27
C GLN A 49 -12.64 -8.30 13.01
#